data_AF-A0ABD1B6V8-F1
#
_entry.id   AF-A0ABD1B6V8-F1
#
_cell.length_a   1.000
_cell.length_b   1.000
_cell.length_c   1.000
_cell.angle_alpha   90.00
_cell.angle_beta   90.00
_cell.angle_gamma   90.00
#
_symmetry.space_group_name_H-M   'P 1'
#
loop_
_entity.id
_entity.type
_entity.pdbx_description
1 polymer ?
#
loop_
_entity_poly.entity_id
_entity_poly.type
_entity_poly.pdbx_seq_one_letter_code
_entity_poly.pdbx_strand_id
1 'polypeptide(L)' 'MDLIFSNGIGTLRIVLRQEKRDYVLEKVLPEKYRSNAPQSEKNAWDKHSNDVVDVTCLMLATMNSDLQK' A
#
# COMPACT_ATOMS: atom_id res chain seq x y z
N MET A 1 -7.31 -12.68 -21.37
CA MET A 1 -6.14 -12.06 -20.74
C MET A 1 -6.29 -10.56 -20.64
N ASP A 2 -6.84 -9.98 -19.60
CA ASP A 2 -8.23 -10.07 -19.13
C ASP A 2 -8.60 -8.63 -18.77
N LEU A 3 -9.74 -8.13 -19.27
CA LEU A 3 -10.24 -6.77 -18.98
C LEU A 3 -10.35 -6.51 -17.46
N ILE A 4 -10.43 -7.59 -16.68
CA ILE A 4 -10.53 -7.65 -15.22
C ILE A 4 -9.21 -7.23 -14.55
N PHE A 5 -8.05 -7.63 -15.09
CA PHE A 5 -6.73 -7.24 -14.53
C PHE A 5 -6.48 -5.73 -14.68
N SER A 6 -7.04 -5.14 -15.74
CA SER A 6 -6.97 -3.69 -15.99
C SER A 6 -7.90 -2.90 -15.06
N ASN A 7 -9.05 -3.47 -14.66
CA ASN A 7 -10.05 -2.80 -13.84
C ASN A 7 -9.71 -2.81 -12.33
N GLY A 8 -8.98 -3.83 -11.86
CA GLY A 8 -8.50 -3.92 -10.47
C GLY A 8 -7.43 -2.87 -10.14
N ILE A 9 -6.49 -2.63 -11.07
CA ILE A 9 -5.42 -1.64 -10.88
C ILE A 9 -5.96 -0.20 -10.87
N GLY A 10 -6.97 0.08 -11.68
CA GLY A 10 -7.63 1.40 -11.72
C GLY A 10 -8.32 1.74 -10.40
N THR A 11 -9.13 0.82 -9.89
CA THR A 11 -9.84 0.97 -8.60
C THR A 11 -8.85 1.14 -7.45
N LEU A 12 -7.79 0.32 -7.42
CA LEU A 12 -6.73 0.44 -6.42
C LEU A 12 -6.07 1.82 -6.44
N ARG A 13 -5.68 2.34 -7.61
CA ARG A 13 -5.09 3.68 -7.71
C ARG A 13 -6.03 4.78 -7.21
N ILE A 14 -7.34 4.65 -7.41
CA ILE A 14 -8.32 5.63 -6.92
C ILE A 14 -8.39 5.60 -5.39
N VAL A 15 -8.51 4.42 -4.78
CA VAL A 15 -8.56 4.25 -3.32
C VAL A 15 -7.26 4.75 -2.67
N LEU A 16 -6.11 4.44 -3.26
CA LEU A 16 -4.82 4.91 -2.73
C LEU A 16 -4.63 6.43 -2.82
N ARG A 17 -5.11 7.06 -3.90
CA ARG A 17 -5.09 8.52 -4.03
C ARG A 17 -6.06 9.19 -3.05
N GLN A 18 -7.21 8.59 -2.78
CA GLN A 18 -8.16 9.07 -1.76
C GLN A 18 -7.51 9.04 -0.37
N GLU A 19 -6.84 7.95 -0.03
CA GLU A 19 -6.19 7.75 1.27
C GLU A 19 -4.85 8.51 1.41
N LYS A 20 -4.37 9.17 0.34
CA LYS A 20 -3.02 9.79 0.25
C LYS A 20 -1.90 8.79 0.55
N ARG A 21 -2.09 7.53 0.12
CA ARG A 21 -1.16 6.41 0.27
C ARG A 21 -0.60 5.93 -1.07
N ASP A 22 -0.86 6.65 -2.15
CA ASP A 22 -0.29 6.39 -3.49
C ASP A 22 1.24 6.43 -3.48
N TYR A 23 1.83 7.21 -2.57
CA TYR A 23 3.27 7.28 -2.34
C TYR A 23 3.91 5.93 -1.96
N VAL A 24 3.13 4.97 -1.42
CA VAL A 24 3.61 3.62 -1.10
C VAL A 24 3.95 2.80 -2.36
N LEU A 25 3.29 3.09 -3.48
CA LEU A 25 3.57 2.41 -4.74
C LEU A 25 4.90 2.86 -5.35
N GLU A 26 5.31 4.10 -5.06
CA GLU A 26 6.48 4.73 -5.66
C GLU A 26 7.70 4.71 -4.73
N LYS A 27 7.47 4.80 -3.41
CA LYS A 27 8.54 4.81 -2.41
C LYS A 27 8.73 3.43 -1.82
N VAL A 28 9.96 2.95 -1.91
CA VAL A 28 10.43 1.81 -1.13
C VAL A 28 10.41 2.19 0.36
N LEU A 29 9.98 1.24 1.20
CA LEU A 29 10.06 1.37 2.66
C LEU A 29 11.43 1.92 3.07
N PRO A 30 11.49 2.98 3.90
CA PRO A 30 12.74 3.47 4.44
C PRO A 30 13.48 2.32 5.12
N GLU A 31 14.80 2.28 4.96
CA GLU A 31 15.68 1.36 5.69
C GLU A 31 15.28 1.36 7.17
N LYS A 32 15.13 0.16 7.75
CA LYS A 32 14.71 0.01 9.14
C LYS A 32 15.63 0.84 10.03
N TYR A 33 15.04 1.73 10.81
CA TYR A 33 15.80 2.65 11.65
C TYR A 33 16.72 1.88 12.61
N ARG A 34 17.91 2.42 12.89
CA ARG A 34 18.79 1.87 13.95
C ARG A 34 18.09 1.98 15.29
N SER A 35 18.27 1.03 16.22
CA SER A 35 17.56 0.98 17.51
C SER A 35 17.54 2.30 18.31
N ASN A 36 18.52 3.17 18.09
CA ASN A 36 18.72 4.45 18.77
C ASN A 36 18.13 5.66 18.00
N ALA A 37 17.38 5.42 16.92
CA ALA A 37 16.77 6.48 16.13
C ALA A 37 15.75 7.29 16.96
N PRO A 38 15.60 8.59 16.68
CA PRO A 38 14.62 9.43 17.35
C PRO A 38 13.19 8.89 17.15
N GLN A 39 12.33 9.11 18.14
CA GLN A 39 10.95 8.59 18.12
C GLN A 39 10.17 9.05 16.89
N SER A 40 10.47 10.22 16.34
CA SER A 40 9.90 10.72 15.08
C SER A 40 10.21 9.82 13.88
N GLU A 41 11.43 9.30 13.78
CA GLU A 41 11.83 8.36 12.73
C GLU A 41 11.15 7.00 12.93
N LYS A 42 11.05 6.53 14.17
CA LYS A 42 10.32 5.28 14.50
C LYS A 42 8.85 5.38 14.11
N ASN A 43 8.21 6.49 14.45
CA ASN A 43 6.80 6.74 14.13
C ASN A 43 6.57 6.89 12.63
N ALA A 44 7.49 7.54 11.90
CA ALA A 44 7.42 7.65 10.45
C ALA A 44 7.57 6.29 9.76
N TRP A 45 8.47 5.44 10.26
CA TRP A 45 8.65 4.07 9.77
C TRP A 45 7.44 3.20 10.05
N ASP A 46 6.91 3.22 11.28
CA ASP A 46 5.72 2.44 11.66
C ASP A 46 4.50 2.83 10.82
N LYS A 47 4.27 4.14 10.67
CA LYS A 47 3.21 4.65 9.80
C LYS A 47 3.35 4.13 8.36
N HIS A 48 4.55 4.23 7.79
CA HIS A 48 4.76 3.78 6.41
C HIS A 48 4.65 2.26 6.28
N SER A 49 5.11 1.49 7.27
CA SER A 49 4.95 0.03 7.32
C SER A 49 3.47 -0.36 7.35
N ASN A 50 2.66 0.32 8.17
CA ASN A 50 1.21 0.09 8.21
C ASN A 50 0.55 0.44 6.88
N ASP A 51 0.92 1.56 6.27
CA ASP A 51 0.40 1.95 4.96
C ASP A 51 0.77 0.91 3.87
N VAL A 52 1.96 0.31 3.92
CA VAL A 52 2.37 -0.78 3.02
C VAL A 52 1.54 -2.04 3.22
N VAL A 53 1.23 -2.40 4.46
CA VAL A 53 0.37 -3.55 4.77
C VAL A 53 -1.04 -3.32 4.24
N ASP A 54 -1.60 -2.14 4.45
CA ASP A 54 -2.94 -1.78 3.96
C ASP A 54 -3.00 -1.78 2.42
N VAL A 55 -2.01 -1.18 1.76
CA VAL A 55 -1.90 -1.19 0.29
C VAL A 55 -1.77 -2.62 -0.25
N THR A 56 -0.95 -3.46 0.39
CA THR A 56 -0.75 -4.86 -0.02
C THR A 56 -2.04 -5.67 0.19
N CYS A 57 -2.75 -5.44 1.29
CA CYS A 57 -4.05 -6.04 1.55
C CYS A 57 -5.08 -5.62 0.50
N LEU A 58 -5.15 -4.33 0.17
CA LEU A 58 -6.03 -3.79 -0.88
C LEU A 58 -5.69 -4.37 -2.26
N MET A 59 -4.41 -4.45 -2.61
CA MET A 59 -3.94 -5.12 -3.83
C MET A 59 -4.42 -6.56 -3.87
N LEU A 60 -4.18 -7.32 -2.81
CA LEU A 60 -4.57 -8.73 -2.74
C LEU A 60 -6.10 -8.89 -2.79
N ALA A 61 -6.86 -8.01 -2.15
CA ALA A 61 -8.33 -8.03 -2.18
C ALA A 61 -8.88 -7.70 -3.57
N THR A 62 -8.29 -6.72 -4.27
CA THR A 62 -8.67 -6.38 -5.65
C THR A 62 -8.22 -7.42 -6.67
N MET A 63 -7.08 -8.09 -6.44
CA MET A 63 -6.63 -9.23 -7.25
C MET A 63 -7.43 -10.51 -6.97
N ASN A 64 -7.96 -10.68 -5.76
CA ASN A 64 -8.85 -11.77 -5.40
C ASN A 64 -10.32 -11.48 -5.71
N SER A 65 -10.68 -10.38 -6.38
CA SER A 65 -12.08 -10.04 -6.70
C SER A 65 -12.74 -10.96 -7.73
N ASP A 66 -12.07 -12.02 -8.18
CA ASP A 66 -12.74 -13.25 -8.61
C ASP A 66 -13.64 -13.86 -7.51
N LEU A 67 -13.48 -13.46 -6.24
CA LEU A 67 -14.24 -13.95 -5.07
C LEU A 67 -15.54 -13.18 -4.76
N GLN A 68 -16.02 -12.33 -5.66
CA GLN A 68 -17.43 -11.90 -5.62
C GLN A 68 -18.12 -12.19 -6.96
N LYS A 69 -18.22 -13.49 -7.26
CA LYS A 69 -19.36 -14.06 -7.99
C LYS A 69 -20.11 -15.01 -7.07
#